data_AF-A0A8S3K731-F1
#
_entry.id   AF-A0A8S3K731-F1
#
_cell.length_a   1.000
_cell.length_b   1.000
_cell.length_c   1.000
_cell.angle_alpha   90.00
_cell.angle_beta   90.00
_cell.angle_gamma   90.00
#
_symmetry.space_group_name_H-M   'P 1'
#
loop_
_entity.id
_entity.type
_entity.pdbx_description
1 polymer ?
#
loop_
_entity_poly.entity_id
_entity_poly.type
_entity_poly.pdbx_seq_one_letter_code
_entity_poly.pdbx_strand_id
1 'polypeptide(L)'
;MNAEDPLFILYTSGSTGKPKGVVHTTGGYLTYTSLTFKYAFDYNPGDVFMCTADIGWITGHSYVVYGPLANRATSVIFEGVPRYPDVSRIWNVIDKHEVNIFYTAPTAIRSLMQHDDEYVTKT
;
A
#
# COMPACT_ATOMS: atom_id res chain seq x y z
N MET A 1 22.47 -3.47 -14.52
CA MET A 1 21.95 -3.86 -13.19
C MET A 1 21.70 -5.35 -13.24
N ASN A 2 22.38 -6.12 -12.40
CA ASN A 2 22.24 -7.57 -12.30
C ASN A 2 21.11 -7.94 -11.35
N ALA A 3 20.60 -9.17 -11.43
CA ALA A 3 19.50 -9.63 -10.60
C ALA A 3 19.81 -9.54 -9.09
N GLU A 4 21.06 -9.77 -8.70
CA GLU A 4 21.50 -9.73 -7.30
C GLU A 4 22.09 -8.38 -6.86
N ASP A 5 22.05 -7.35 -7.72
CA ASP A 5 22.45 -6.01 -7.28
C ASP A 5 21.46 -5.52 -6.21
N PRO A 6 21.94 -4.91 -5.09
CA PRO A 6 21.08 -4.38 -4.05
C PRO A 6 20.12 -3.32 -4.59
N LEU A 7 18.83 -3.44 -4.26
CA LEU A 7 17.79 -2.49 -4.65
C LEU A 7 17.54 -1.45 -3.57
N PHE A 8 17.30 -1.90 -2.32
CA PHE A 8 17.13 -1.01 -1.17
C PHE A 8 17.47 -1.72 0.15
N ILE A 9 17.63 -0.91 1.20
CA ILE A 9 17.77 -1.34 2.59
C ILE A 9 16.57 -0.81 3.36
N LEU A 10 15.81 -1.69 4.00
CA LEU A 10 14.69 -1.33 4.86
C LEU A 10 14.98 -1.76 6.30
N TYR A 11 14.98 -0.79 7.22
CA TYR A 11 15.18 -1.07 8.63
C TYR A 11 13.91 -1.59 9.29
N THR A 12 14.04 -2.67 10.06
CA THR A 12 12.95 -3.26 10.85
C THR A 12 13.32 -3.32 12.34
N SER A 13 12.31 -3.22 13.22
CA SER A 13 12.44 -3.35 14.67
C SER A 13 12.78 -4.81 15.02
N GLY A 14 14.07 -5.17 15.05
CA GLY A 14 14.51 -6.49 15.48
C GLY A 14 14.21 -6.76 16.96
N SER A 15 14.07 -8.02 17.35
CA SER A 15 13.78 -8.45 18.73
C SER A 15 14.90 -8.13 19.75
N THR A 16 16.11 -7.80 19.28
CA THR A 16 17.32 -7.63 20.11
C THR A 16 17.72 -6.15 20.30
N GLY A 17 16.79 -5.20 20.11
CA GLY A 17 16.95 -3.79 20.50
C GLY A 17 17.59 -2.84 19.48
N LYS A 18 18.40 -3.32 18.52
CA LYS A 18 18.89 -2.49 17.40
C LYS A 18 18.11 -2.81 16.11
N PRO A 19 17.64 -1.80 15.36
CA PRO A 19 17.03 -2.01 14.05
C PRO A 19 17.97 -2.76 13.10
N LYS A 20 17.44 -3.71 12.34
CA LYS A 20 18.19 -4.50 11.35
C LYS A 20 17.87 -3.99 9.95
N GLY A 21 18.89 -3.66 9.16
CA GLY A 21 18.73 -3.26 7.75
C GLY A 21 18.59 -4.50 6.87
N VAL A 22 17.36 -4.79 6.44
CA VAL A 22 17.08 -5.89 5.51
C VAL A 22 17.38 -5.40 4.10
N VAL A 23 18.23 -6.13 3.38
CA VAL A 23 18.59 -5.84 1.99
C VAL A 23 17.70 -6.67 1.08
N HIS A 24 17.07 -6.01 0.10
CA HIS A 24 16.39 -6.69 -1.00
C HIS A 24 17.20 -6.51 -2.29
N THR A 25 17.38 -7.59 -3.06
CA THR A 25 18.03 -7.56 -4.37
C THR A 25 17.02 -7.31 -5.49
N THR A 26 17.51 -6.83 -6.64
CA THR A 26 16.67 -6.26 -7.70
C THR A 26 15.73 -7.27 -8.36
N GLY A 27 16.26 -8.38 -8.88
CA GLY A 27 15.51 -9.28 -9.77
C GLY A 27 14.41 -10.05 -9.05
N GLY A 28 14.76 -10.69 -7.93
CA GLY A 28 13.83 -11.49 -7.15
C GLY A 28 12.72 -10.65 -6.53
N TYR A 29 13.05 -9.48 -5.97
CA TYR A 29 12.08 -8.61 -5.32
C TYR A 29 11.06 -8.03 -6.30
N LEU A 30 11.52 -7.50 -7.44
CA LEU A 30 10.62 -6.95 -8.46
C LEU A 30 9.73 -8.03 -9.07
N THR A 31 10.28 -9.23 -9.34
CA THR A 31 9.49 -10.36 -9.85
C THR A 31 8.41 -10.75 -8.85
N TYR A 32 8.76 -10.89 -7.56
CA TYR A 32 7.81 -11.26 -6.51
C TYR A 32 6.69 -10.24 -6.38
N THR A 33 7.02 -8.96 -6.18
CA THR A 33 6.03 -7.90 -5.97
C THR A 33 5.15 -7.67 -7.20
N SER A 34 5.71 -7.77 -8.40
CA SER A 34 4.93 -7.70 -9.64
C SER A 34 3.93 -8.85 -9.74
N LEU A 35 4.39 -10.09 -9.45
CA LEU A 35 3.56 -11.29 -9.53
C LEU A 35 2.44 -11.29 -8.49
N THR A 36 2.76 -11.00 -7.23
CA THR A 36 1.76 -10.96 -6.16
C THR A 36 0.79 -9.80 -6.35
N PHE A 37 1.25 -8.65 -6.83
CA PHE A 37 0.36 -7.55 -7.16
C PHE A 37 -0.70 -7.97 -8.20
N LYS A 38 -0.25 -8.60 -9.29
CA LYS A 38 -1.14 -9.07 -10.36
C LYS A 38 -2.16 -10.09 -9.85
N TYR A 39 -1.71 -11.14 -9.18
CA TYR A 39 -2.57 -12.29 -8.90
C TYR A 39 -3.29 -12.24 -7.55
N ALA A 40 -2.69 -11.63 -6.51
CA ALA A 40 -3.32 -11.58 -5.18
C ALA A 40 -4.35 -10.47 -5.06
N PHE A 41 -4.16 -9.36 -5.78
CA PHE A 41 -5.13 -8.26 -5.85
C PHE A 41 -6.02 -8.33 -7.09
N ASP A 42 -5.84 -9.36 -7.93
CA ASP A 42 -6.57 -9.54 -9.18
C ASP A 42 -6.55 -8.29 -10.07
N TYR A 43 -5.38 -7.67 -10.20
CA TYR A 43 -5.23 -6.41 -10.92
C TYR A 43 -5.46 -6.57 -12.42
N ASN A 44 -6.34 -5.73 -12.97
CA ASN A 44 -6.57 -5.60 -14.40
C ASN A 44 -6.04 -4.26 -14.96
N PRO A 45 -5.58 -4.22 -16.22
CA PRO A 45 -5.12 -2.99 -16.84
C PRO A 45 -6.19 -1.89 -16.80
N GLY A 46 -5.83 -0.75 -16.22
CA GLY A 46 -6.73 0.39 -16.02
C GLY A 46 -7.27 0.54 -14.60
N ASP A 47 -7.16 -0.50 -13.75
CA ASP A 47 -7.58 -0.38 -12.35
C ASP A 47 -6.75 0.66 -11.59
N VAL A 48 -7.43 1.41 -10.73
CA VAL A 48 -6.86 2.33 -9.76
C VAL A 48 -6.70 1.59 -8.43
N PHE A 49 -5.45 1.48 -7.99
CA PHE A 49 -5.08 0.80 -6.76
C PHE A 49 -4.74 1.82 -5.67
N MET A 50 -5.26 1.61 -4.46
CA MET A 50 -4.94 2.44 -3.30
C MET A 50 -4.49 1.57 -2.13
N CYS A 51 -3.26 1.78 -1.68
CA CYS A 51 -2.78 1.26 -0.40
C CYS A 51 -2.50 2.41 0.57
N THR A 52 -3.08 2.34 1.77
CA THR A 52 -2.91 3.39 2.79
C THR A 52 -1.64 3.22 3.63
N ALA A 53 -0.75 2.30 3.26
CA ALA A 53 0.49 2.10 3.98
C ALA A 53 1.49 3.23 3.64
N ASP A 54 2.25 3.66 4.64
CA ASP A 54 3.35 4.59 4.42
C ASP A 54 4.54 3.88 3.74
N ILE A 55 5.27 4.60 2.88
CA ILE A 55 6.42 4.07 2.14
C ILE A 55 7.59 3.66 3.04
N GLY A 56 7.64 4.09 4.29
CA GLY A 56 8.58 3.62 5.31
C GLY A 56 8.35 2.18 5.77
N TRP A 57 7.27 1.51 5.34
CA TRP A 57 6.99 0.11 5.62
C TRP A 57 7.18 -0.77 4.37
N ILE A 58 7.38 -2.07 4.57
CA ILE A 58 7.53 -3.03 3.47
C ILE A 58 6.28 -3.10 2.58
N THR A 59 5.09 -2.88 3.17
CA THR A 59 3.83 -2.78 2.45
C THR A 59 3.84 -1.58 1.49
N GLY A 60 4.36 -0.43 1.92
CA GLY A 60 4.49 0.75 1.06
C GLY A 60 5.48 0.53 -0.08
N HIS A 61 6.65 -0.04 0.21
CA HIS A 61 7.60 -0.42 -0.85
C HIS A 61 6.94 -1.35 -1.87
N SER A 62 6.35 -2.45 -1.39
CA SER A 62 5.89 -3.53 -2.26
C SER A 62 4.61 -3.19 -3.01
N TYR A 63 3.68 -2.48 -2.36
CA TYR A 63 2.31 -2.31 -2.85
C TYR A 63 1.85 -0.86 -3.00
N VAL A 64 2.60 0.15 -2.55
CA VAL A 64 2.38 1.54 -3.00
C VAL A 64 3.24 1.83 -4.24
N VAL A 65 4.46 1.30 -4.28
CA VAL A 65 5.45 1.62 -5.33
C VAL A 65 5.71 0.46 -6.28
N TYR A 66 6.48 -0.55 -5.87
CA TYR A 66 7.12 -1.49 -6.82
C TYR A 66 6.12 -2.38 -7.56
N GLY A 67 5.21 -3.07 -6.85
CA GLY A 67 4.22 -3.96 -7.45
C GLY A 67 3.27 -3.27 -8.43
N PRO A 68 2.58 -2.17 -8.03
CA PRO A 68 1.71 -1.42 -8.92
C PRO A 68 2.44 -0.86 -10.13
N LEU A 69 3.57 -0.16 -9.93
CA LEU A 69 4.28 0.51 -11.04
C LEU A 69 4.94 -0.50 -11.99
N ALA A 70 5.42 -1.63 -11.49
CA ALA A 70 5.91 -2.72 -12.35
C ALA A 70 4.80 -3.32 -13.23
N ASN A 71 3.55 -3.26 -12.79
CA ASN A 71 2.37 -3.69 -13.55
C ASN A 71 1.69 -2.56 -14.32
N ARG A 72 2.27 -1.35 -14.35
CA ARG A 72 1.71 -0.15 -15.00
C ARG A 72 0.35 0.28 -14.43
N ALA A 73 0.11 -0.01 -13.15
CA ALA A 73 -1.09 0.41 -12.45
C ALA A 73 -1.02 1.89 -12.04
N THR A 74 -2.19 2.50 -11.91
CA THR A 74 -2.34 3.79 -11.22
C THR A 74 -2.34 3.50 -9.72
N SER A 75 -1.36 4.04 -9.00
CA SER A 75 -1.24 3.90 -7.54
C SER A 75 -1.55 5.23 -6.84
N VAL A 76 -2.53 5.23 -5.94
CA VAL A 76 -2.88 6.40 -5.14
C VAL A 76 -1.97 6.48 -3.92
N ILE A 77 -1.16 7.54 -3.86
CA ILE A 77 -0.38 7.88 -2.66
C ILE A 77 -1.29 8.65 -1.71
N PHE A 78 -1.63 8.02 -0.58
CA PHE A 78 -2.45 8.61 0.46
C PHE A 78 -1.58 9.34 1.49
N GLU A 79 -1.66 10.67 1.52
CA GLU A 79 -1.05 11.49 2.56
C GLU A 79 -2.07 11.85 3.65
N GLY A 80 -1.66 11.68 4.91
CA GLY A 80 -2.43 12.05 6.09
C GLY A 80 -2.95 10.84 6.87
N VAL A 81 -4.06 11.05 7.59
CA VAL A 81 -4.65 10.04 8.46
C VAL A 81 -6.08 9.72 8.04
N PRO A 82 -6.60 8.51 8.36
CA PRO A 82 -7.94 8.07 7.95
C PRO A 82 -9.12 8.94 8.39
N ARG A 83 -8.90 9.90 9.31
CA ARG A 83 -9.96 10.67 9.98
C ARG A 83 -9.83 12.19 9.85
N TYR A 84 -8.99 12.68 8.93
CA TYR A 84 -8.82 14.12 8.71
C TYR A 84 -9.22 14.54 7.28
N PRO A 85 -10.14 15.51 7.11
CA PRO A 85 -10.79 16.30 8.16
C PRO A 85 -11.89 15.56 8.95
N ASP A 86 -12.40 14.45 8.42
CA ASP A 86 -13.38 13.59 9.10
C ASP A 86 -13.16 12.10 8.75
N VAL A 87 -14.02 11.23 9.30
CA VAL A 87 -13.99 9.77 9.14
C VAL A 87 -14.33 9.33 7.71
N SER A 88 -14.87 10.21 6.88
CA SER A 88 -15.12 9.93 5.46
C SER A 88 -13.89 10.08 4.58
N ARG A 89 -12.75 10.49 5.13
CA ARG A 89 -11.54 10.81 4.34
C ARG A 89 -11.13 9.69 3.37
N ILE A 90 -11.15 8.44 3.79
CA ILE A 90 -10.75 7.32 2.91
C ILE A 90 -11.77 7.12 1.79
N TRP A 91 -13.06 7.14 2.12
CA TRP A 91 -14.15 6.93 1.16
C TRP A 91 -14.20 8.07 0.14
N ASN A 92 -14.06 9.32 0.59
CA ASN A 92 -13.92 10.49 -0.28
C ASN A 92 -12.76 10.36 -1.29
N VAL A 93 -11.64 9.74 -0.90
CA VAL A 93 -10.51 9.49 -1.82
C VAL A 93 -10.85 8.36 -2.79
N ILE A 94 -11.49 7.30 -2.31
CA ILE A 94 -11.96 6.19 -3.14
C ILE A 94 -12.93 6.68 -4.21
N ASP A 95 -13.94 7.47 -3.84
CA ASP A 95 -14.97 7.94 -4.76
C ASP A 95 -14.41 8.98 -5.75
N LYS A 96 -13.57 9.91 -5.25
CA LYS A 96 -12.95 10.94 -6.10
C LYS A 96 -12.03 10.37 -7.17
N HIS A 97 -11.34 9.27 -6.87
CA HIS A 97 -10.35 8.66 -7.76
C HIS A 97 -10.84 7.36 -8.40
N GLU A 98 -12.10 6.99 -8.18
CA GLU A 98 -12.72 5.75 -8.68
C GLU A 98 -11.86 4.51 -8.37
N VAL A 99 -11.39 4.40 -7.12
CA VAL A 99 -10.49 3.33 -6.69
C VAL A 99 -11.17 1.96 -6.84
N ASN A 100 -10.54 1.07 -7.60
CA ASN A 100 -11.02 -0.30 -7.81
C ASN A 100 -10.58 -1.25 -6.68
N ILE A 101 -9.36 -1.07 -6.18
CA ILE A 101 -8.75 -1.97 -5.19
C ILE A 101 -8.24 -1.15 -4.01
N PHE A 102 -8.79 -1.43 -2.82
CA PHE A 102 -8.41 -0.76 -1.57
C PHE A 102 -7.67 -1.73 -0.63
N TYR A 103 -6.46 -1.34 -0.20
CA TYR A 103 -5.64 -2.12 0.72
C TYR A 103 -5.23 -1.33 1.96
N THR A 104 -5.65 -1.79 3.14
CA THR A 104 -5.35 -1.13 4.42
C THR A 104 -5.10 -2.12 5.56
N ALA A 105 -4.63 -1.61 6.69
CA ALA A 105 -4.39 -2.40 7.88
C ALA A 105 -5.69 -2.65 8.66
N PRO A 106 -5.86 -3.83 9.30
CA PRO A 106 -7.00 -4.09 10.17
C PRO A 106 -7.18 -3.07 11.30
N THR A 107 -6.08 -2.46 11.77
CA THR A 107 -6.12 -1.38 12.77
C THR A 107 -6.85 -0.14 12.24
N ALA A 108 -6.67 0.22 10.97
CA ALA A 108 -7.39 1.32 10.35
C ALA A 108 -8.88 1.00 10.24
N ILE A 109 -9.23 -0.21 9.76
CA ILE A 109 -10.62 -0.68 9.66
C ILE A 109 -11.30 -0.61 11.04
N ARG A 110 -10.67 -1.17 12.09
CA ARG A 110 -11.22 -1.11 13.45
C ARG A 110 -11.40 0.31 13.98
N SER A 111 -10.54 1.26 13.58
CA SER A 111 -10.70 2.67 13.97
C SER A 111 -11.88 3.34 13.25
N LEU A 112 -12.23 2.91 12.04
CA LEU A 112 -13.35 3.45 11.28
C LEU A 112 -14.68 2.85 11.77
N MET A 113 -14.72 1.54 12.04
CA MET A 113 -15.89 0.80 12.54
C MET A 113 -16.44 1.30 13.89
N GLN A 114 -15.74 2.20 14.57
CA GLN A 114 -16.20 2.84 15.81
C GLN A 114 -17.20 3.98 15.55
N HIS A 115 -17.44 4.36 14.31
CA HIS A 115 -18.29 5.48 13.90
C HIS A 115 -19.45 4.96 13.05
N ASP A 116 -20.49 5.79 12.91
CA ASP A 116 -21.70 5.42 12.19
C ASP A 116 -21.45 5.18 10.69
N ASP A 117 -22.25 4.28 10.12
CA ASP A 117 -22.19 3.92 8.69
C ASP A 117 -22.49 5.10 7.75
N GLU A 118 -23.06 6.20 8.26
CA GLU A 118 -23.29 7.45 7.52
C GLU A 118 -21.99 7.97 6.88
N TYR A 119 -20.84 7.80 7.54
CA TYR A 119 -19.56 8.27 6.99
C TYR A 119 -19.12 7.52 5.74
N VAL A 120 -19.60 6.29 5.52
CA VAL A 120 -19.31 5.47 4.34
C VAL A 120 -20.39 5.66 3.27
N THR A 121 -21.64 5.86 3.68
CA THR A 121 -22.80 5.85 2.77
C THR A 121 -23.16 7.21 2.18
N LYS A 122 -22.60 8.30 2.71
CA LYS A 122 -22.90 9.67 2.25
C LYS A 122 -22.02 10.17 1.09
N THR A 123 -21.00 9.41 0.69
CA THR A 123 -19.98 9.84 -0.27
C THR A 123 -20.29 9.40 -1.70
#